data_AF-A0A9D2TG03-F1
#
_entry.id   AF-A0A9D2TG03-F1
#
_cell.length_a   1.000
_cell.length_b   1.000
_cell.length_c   1.000
_cell.angle_alpha   90.00
_cell.angle_beta   90.00
_cell.angle_gamma   90.00
#
_symmetry.space_group_name_H-M   'P 1'
#
loop_
_entity.id
_entity.type
_entity.pdbx_description
1 polymer ?
#
loop_
_entity_poly.entity_id
_entity_poly.type
_entity_poly.pdbx_seq_one_letter_code
_entity_poly.pdbx_strand_id
1 'polypeptide(L)' 'MKPLPEVSGFRQSGEKINEGGVFVCAKCNAKQTVKPGRYLPKCSRCKEYGYWYQI' A
#
# COMPACT_ATOMS: atom_id res chain seq x y z
N MET A 1 14.47 19.02 13.41
CA MET A 1 14.11 18.06 12.36
C MET A 1 12.59 17.95 12.36
N LYS A 2 11.90 18.31 11.26
CA LYS A 2 10.45 18.06 11.16
C LYS A 2 10.25 16.54 11.21
N PRO A 3 9.40 15.99 12.10
CA PRO A 3 9.09 14.57 12.04
C PRO A 3 8.48 14.32 10.66
N LEU A 4 9.10 13.41 9.91
CA LEU A 4 8.43 12.79 8.77
C LEU A 4 7.09 12.28 9.31
N PRO A 5 5.95 12.52 8.62
CA PRO A 5 4.68 11.97 9.06
C PRO A 5 4.90 10.48 9.32
N GLU A 6 4.47 10.00 10.48
CA GLU A 6 4.57 8.59 10.85
C GLU A 6 3.95 7.78 9.71
N VAL A 7 4.80 7.26 8.83
CA VAL A 7 4.38 6.44 7.71
C VAL A 7 3.95 5.15 8.38
N SER A 8 2.67 5.02 8.73
CA SER A 8 2.14 3.80 9.35
C SER A 8 2.62 2.65 8.47
N GLY A 9 3.48 1.83 9.06
CA GLY A 9 4.59 1.18 8.36
C GLY A 9 4.24 0.44 7.08
N PHE A 10 5.27 0.21 6.27
CA PHE A 10 5.17 -0.55 5.03
C PHE A 10 4.56 -1.94 5.28
N ARG A 11 3.36 -2.17 4.77
CA ARG A 11 2.67 -3.47 4.81
C ARG A 11 2.88 -4.23 3.51
N GLN A 12 3.07 -5.54 3.59
CA GLN A 12 3.21 -6.38 2.38
C GLN A 12 1.86 -6.77 1.81
N SER A 13 1.80 -6.96 0.49
CA SER A 13 0.61 -7.51 -0.17
C SER A 13 0.10 -8.80 0.48
N GLY A 14 -1.22 -8.93 0.61
CA GLY A 14 -1.87 -10.07 1.26
C GLY A 14 -2.31 -9.78 2.69
N GLU A 15 -1.82 -8.69 3.31
CA GLU A 15 -2.35 -8.25 4.60
C GLU A 15 -3.72 -7.56 4.44
N LYS A 16 -4.57 -7.75 5.45
CA LYS A 16 -5.82 -6.98 5.60
C LYS A 16 -5.47 -5.64 6.21
N ILE A 17 -5.80 -4.56 5.52
CA ILE A 17 -5.61 -3.20 6.03
C ILE A 17 -6.94 -2.68 6.59
N ASN A 18 -6.91 -2.18 7.81
CA ASN A 18 -8.07 -1.59 8.47
C ASN A 18 -8.17 -0.07 8.22
N GLU A 19 -7.13 0.52 7.64
CA GLU A 19 -7.02 1.94 7.36
C GLU A 19 -6.88 2.18 5.85
N GLY A 20 -7.35 3.35 5.39
CA GLY A 20 -7.18 3.77 4.01
C GLY A 20 -5.74 4.16 3.74
N GLY A 21 -5.25 3.91 2.53
CA GLY A 21 -3.88 4.28 2.17
C GLY A 21 -3.56 4.08 0.71
N VAL A 22 -2.27 4.11 0.37
CA VAL A 22 -1.78 3.97 -0.99
C VAL A 22 -0.95 2.70 -1.12
N PHE A 23 -1.37 1.81 -2.01
CA PHE A 23 -0.57 0.68 -2.45
C PHE A 23 0.29 1.08 -3.64
N VAL A 24 1.55 0.65 -3.65
CA VAL A 24 2.52 0.87 -4.71
C VAL A 24 3.10 -0.47 -5.15
N CYS A 25 3.02 -0.75 -6.45
CA CYS A 25 3.62 -1.95 -7.02
C CYS A 25 5.15 -1.88 -7.02
N ALA A 26 5.83 -2.95 -6.55
CA ALA A 26 7.29 -2.99 -6.51
C ALA A 26 7.95 -3.08 -7.91
N LYS A 27 7.24 -3.62 -8.91
CA LYS A 27 7.76 -3.78 -10.28
C LYS A 27 7.57 -2.54 -11.13
N CYS A 28 6.35 -2.05 -11.18
CA CYS A 28 5.93 -1.03 -12.14
C CYS A 28 5.55 0.31 -11.50
N ASN A 29 5.75 0.45 -10.19
CA ASN A 29 5.51 1.68 -9.42
C ASN A 29 4.09 2.25 -9.57
N ALA A 30 3.15 1.43 -10.06
CA ALA A 30 1.75 1.80 -10.17
C ALA A 30 1.18 2.01 -8.76
N LYS A 31 0.53 3.16 -8.56
CA LYS A 31 -0.09 3.55 -7.30
C LYS A 31 -1.60 3.32 -7.38
N GLN A 32 -2.19 2.79 -6.33
CA GLN A 32 -3.64 2.71 -6.19
C GLN A 32 -4.03 3.05 -4.76
N THR A 33 -5.12 3.79 -4.60
CA THR A 33 -5.69 4.05 -3.28
C THR A 33 -6.49 2.81 -2.86
N VAL A 34 -6.20 2.31 -1.66
CA VAL A 34 -6.92 1.17 -1.09
C VAL A 34 -7.78 1.67 0.06
N LYS A 35 -9.06 1.27 0.03
CA LYS A 35 -10.02 1.60 1.09
C LYS A 35 -9.78 0.71 2.31
N PRO A 36 -10.09 1.22 3.52
CA PRO A 36 -10.04 0.43 4.74
C PRO A 36 -10.93 -0.80 4.64
N GLY A 37 -10.54 -1.87 5.34
CA GLY A 37 -11.28 -3.13 5.43
C GLY A 37 -11.09 -4.08 4.25
N ARG A 38 -10.23 -3.74 3.29
CA ARG A 38 -9.88 -4.63 2.15
C ARG A 38 -8.51 -5.27 2.32
N TYR A 39 -8.33 -6.40 1.65
CA TYR A 39 -7.02 -7.02 1.51
C TYR A 39 -6.19 -6.24 0.49
N LEU A 40 -4.88 -6.15 0.74
CA LEU A 40 -3.95 -5.56 -0.21
C LEU A 40 -3.91 -6.36 -1.50
N PRO A 41 -4.41 -5.80 -2.62
CA PRO A 41 -4.48 -6.53 -3.87
C PRO A 41 -3.09 -6.62 -4.53
N LYS A 42 -2.95 -7.55 -5.48
CA LYS A 42 -1.84 -7.54 -6.43
C LYS A 42 -1.99 -6.36 -7.40
N CYS A 43 -0.89 -5.94 -8.01
CA CYS A 43 -0.94 -4.90 -9.03
C CYS A 43 -1.80 -5.35 -10.23
N SER A 44 -2.82 -4.58 -10.61
CA SER A 44 -3.70 -4.93 -11.74
C SER A 44 -2.97 -4.99 -13.09
N ARG A 45 -1.87 -4.25 -13.25
CA ARG A 45 -1.07 -4.23 -14.48
C ARG A 45 -0.10 -5.40 -14.56
N CYS A 46 0.61 -5.63 -13.46
CA CYS A 46 1.84 -6.42 -13.43
C CYS A 46 1.63 -7.76 -12.72
N LYS A 47 0.50 -7.92 -12.01
CA LYS A 47 0.16 -9.02 -11.10
C LYS A 47 1.18 -9.28 -9.98
N GLU A 48 2.21 -8.44 -9.90
CA GLU A 48 3.24 -8.46 -8.87
C GLU A 48 2.71 -7.92 -7.54
N TYR A 49 3.41 -8.28 -6.48
CA TYR A 49 3.21 -7.71 -5.15
C TYR A 49 3.81 -6.31 -5.04
N GLY A 50 3.40 -5.62 -3.99
CA GLY A 50 3.87 -4.29 -3.69
C GLY A 50 3.81 -4.01 -2.20
N TYR A 51 4.05 -2.76 -1.87
CA TYR A 51 3.99 -2.26 -0.51
C TYR A 51 2.86 -1.25 -0.40
N TRP A 52 2.35 -1.10 0.81
CA TRP A 52 1.34 -0.11 1.13
C TRP A 52 1.80 0.78 2.26
N TYR A 53 1.37 2.04 2.21
CA TYR A 53 1.56 3.00 3.27
C TYR A 53 0.26 3.76 3.54
N GLN A 54 0.05 4.10 4.80
CA GLN A 54 -1.07 4.94 5.22
C GLN A 54 -0.82 6.41 4.83
N ILE A 55 -1.89 7.12 4.51
CA ILE A 55 -1.91 8.58 4.32
C ILE A 55 -2.71 9.25 5.43
#